data_AF-A0A0T6AL04-F1
#
_entry.id   AF-A0A0T6AL04-F1
#
_cell.length_a   1.000
_cell.length_b   1.000
_cell.length_c   1.000
_cell.angle_alpha   90.00
_cell.angle_beta   90.00
_cell.angle_gamma   90.00
#
_symmetry.space_group_name_H-M   'P 1'
#
loop_
_entity.id
_entity.type
_entity.pdbx_description
1 polymer ?
#
loop_
_entity_poly.entity_id
_entity_poly.type
_entity_poly.pdbx_seq_one_letter_code
_entity_poly.pdbx_strand_id
1 'polypeptide(L)'
;MSEGTLPLLRMELMPVLRRLPAYSRLAWALVRDRRIKRRHRILLLGGVGYLLSPIDLIPGFIPVLGQLDDLGVALWTLRRTLQAAPAEVAEAHLAASDLSREILNADLSRVNRSGRLVTRAAFRTGRSLAVGAGRTLWRLGRQVLNR
;
A
#
# COMPACT_ATOMS: atom_id res chain seq x y z
N MET A 1 13.53 -8.24 -19.18
CA MET A 1 12.10 -8.33 -19.58
C MET A 1 11.23 -8.20 -18.32
N SER A 2 10.83 -6.97 -18.00
CA SER A 2 9.94 -6.57 -16.89
C SER A 2 8.64 -5.94 -17.39
N GLU A 3 8.38 -6.02 -18.71
CA GLU A 3 7.35 -5.24 -19.40
C GLU A 3 5.90 -5.57 -18.97
N GLY A 4 5.65 -6.76 -18.40
CA GLY A 4 4.30 -7.16 -17.98
C GLY A 4 3.87 -6.66 -16.60
N THR A 5 4.78 -6.31 -15.69
CA THR A 5 4.41 -6.02 -14.29
C THR A 5 3.88 -4.60 -14.09
N LEU A 6 4.48 -3.61 -14.74
CA LEU A 6 4.05 -2.20 -14.60
C LEU A 6 2.63 -1.94 -15.13
N PRO A 7 2.20 -2.50 -16.29
CA PRO A 7 0.83 -2.39 -16.74
C PRO A 7 -0.18 -3.02 -15.77
N LEU A 8 0.14 -4.19 -15.22
CA LEU A 8 -0.71 -4.88 -14.24
C LEU A 8 -0.87 -4.06 -12.95
N LEU A 9 0.21 -3.50 -12.41
CA LEU A 9 0.16 -2.63 -11.23
C LEU A 9 -0.69 -1.39 -11.50
N ARG A 10 -0.50 -0.75 -12.66
CA ARG A 10 -1.33 0.38 -13.07
C ARG A 10 -2.80 0.01 -13.13
N MET A 11 -3.15 -1.15 -13.69
CA MET A 11 -4.55 -1.60 -13.79
C MET A 11 -5.16 -1.92 -12.42
N GLU A 12 -4.38 -2.48 -11.48
CA GLU A 12 -4.84 -2.78 -10.12
C GLU A 12 -5.00 -1.50 -9.28
N LEU A 13 -4.06 -0.56 -9.37
CA LEU A 13 -3.97 0.61 -8.49
C LEU A 13 -4.75 1.82 -9.01
N MET A 14 -4.85 2.01 -10.34
CA MET A 14 -5.53 3.17 -10.91
C MET A 14 -6.98 3.35 -10.42
N PRO A 15 -7.80 2.28 -10.29
CA PRO A 15 -9.13 2.40 -9.69
C PRO A 15 -9.09 2.94 -8.24
N VAL A 16 -8.11 2.50 -7.45
CA VAL A 16 -7.93 2.92 -6.06
C VAL A 16 -7.49 4.39 -6.01
N LEU A 17 -6.52 4.77 -6.83
CA LEU A 17 -5.99 6.13 -6.92
C LEU A 17 -7.08 7.13 -7.33
N ARG A 18 -7.93 6.77 -8.30
CA ARG A 18 -9.06 7.61 -8.73
C ARG A 18 -10.11 7.83 -7.63
N ARG A 19 -10.19 6.94 -6.64
CA ARG A 19 -11.10 7.05 -5.50
C ARG A 19 -10.49 7.76 -4.30
N LEU A 20 -9.22 8.16 -4.34
CA LEU A 20 -8.58 8.89 -3.23
C LEU A 20 -9.35 10.14 -2.78
N PRO A 21 -9.95 10.96 -3.67
CA PRO A 21 -10.79 12.07 -3.23
C PRO A 21 -12.03 11.63 -2.44
N ALA A 22 -12.64 10.50 -2.82
CA ALA A 22 -13.77 9.91 -2.09
C ALA A 22 -13.34 9.36 -0.72
N TYR A 23 -12.20 8.65 -0.66
CA TYR A 23 -11.64 8.17 0.60
C TYR A 23 -11.22 9.31 1.53
N SER A 24 -10.74 10.42 0.99
CA SER A 24 -10.37 11.61 1.77
C SER A 24 -11.61 12.27 2.39
N ARG A 25 -12.70 12.41 1.62
CA ARG A 25 -14.00 12.89 2.12
C ARG A 25 -14.55 11.98 3.22
N LEU A 26 -14.51 10.67 2.99
CA LEU A 26 -14.93 9.67 3.98
C LEU A 26 -14.11 9.78 5.27
N ALA A 27 -12.78 9.84 5.16
CA ALA A 27 -11.90 9.96 6.31
C ALA A 27 -12.22 11.21 7.13
N TRP A 28 -12.37 12.35 6.46
CA TRP A 28 -12.72 13.61 7.11
C TRP A 28 -14.07 13.57 7.82
N ALA A 29 -15.09 12.99 7.18
CA ALA A 29 -16.42 12.83 7.76
C ALA A 29 -16.39 11.96 9.04
N LEU A 30 -15.67 10.83 9.00
CA LEU A 30 -15.51 9.92 10.14
C LEU A 30 -14.72 10.56 11.30
N VAL A 31 -13.70 11.36 11.02
CA VAL A 31 -12.94 12.06 12.07
C VAL A 31 -13.81 13.11 12.79
N ARG A 32 -14.72 13.77 12.07
CA ARG A 32 -15.60 14.80 12.64
C ARG A 32 -16.80 14.23 13.39
N ASP A 33 -17.20 13.00 13.12
CA ASP A 33 -18.35 12.39 13.79
C ASP A 33 -18.05 12.04 15.26
N ARG A 34 -18.78 12.70 16.18
CA ARG A 34 -18.61 12.51 17.63
C ARG A 34 -19.07 11.12 18.11
N ARG A 35 -19.88 10.41 17.33
CA ARG A 35 -20.36 9.06 17.66
C ARG A 35 -19.24 8.01 17.53
N ILE A 36 -18.13 8.36 16.87
CA ILE A 36 -16.97 7.49 16.74
C ILE A 36 -16.01 7.68 17.92
N LYS A 37 -15.71 6.57 18.63
CA LYS A 37 -14.79 6.55 19.77
C LYS A 37 -13.44 7.18 19.38
N ARG A 38 -12.91 8.06 20.24
CA ARG A 38 -11.66 8.83 20.00
C ARG A 38 -10.50 7.97 19.49
N ARG A 39 -10.29 6.77 20.08
CA ARG A 39 -9.22 5.85 19.67
C ARG A 39 -9.23 5.50 18.17
N HIS A 40 -10.41 5.32 17.56
CA HIS A 40 -10.50 4.98 16.13
C HIS A 40 -10.30 6.21 15.25
N ARG A 41 -10.68 7.39 15.74
CA ARG A 41 -10.36 8.65 15.04
C ARG A 41 -8.86 8.94 15.04
N ILE A 42 -8.18 8.71 16.15
CA ILE A 42 -6.72 8.82 16.24
C ILE A 42 -6.06 7.79 15.32
N LEU A 43 -6.54 6.54 15.31
CA LEU A 43 -6.06 5.51 14.39
C LEU A 43 -6.20 5.94 12.92
N LEU A 44 -7.37 6.47 12.54
CA LEU A 44 -7.64 6.95 11.19
C LEU A 44 -6.76 8.15 10.81
N LEU A 45 -6.61 9.12 11.71
CA LEU A 45 -5.71 10.25 11.52
C LEU A 45 -4.26 9.80 11.39
N GLY A 46 -3.82 8.83 12.18
CA GLY A 46 -2.49 8.23 12.06
C GLY A 46 -2.28 7.55 10.72
N GLY A 47 -3.22 6.71 10.28
CA GLY A 47 -3.12 6.01 8.99
C GLY A 47 -3.18 6.92 7.77
N VAL A 48 -4.07 7.92 7.77
CA VAL A 48 -4.15 8.91 6.68
C VAL A 48 -2.98 9.89 6.72
N GLY A 49 -2.57 10.32 7.92
CA GLY A 49 -1.40 11.19 8.11
C GLY A 49 -0.11 10.51 7.68
N TYR A 50 -0.01 9.20 7.85
CA TYR A 50 1.09 8.39 7.34
C TYR A 50 1.15 8.42 5.81
N LEU A 51 0.02 8.23 5.11
CA LEU A 51 -0.06 8.33 3.63
C LEU A 51 0.25 9.74 3.10
N LEU A 52 -0.12 10.79 3.84
CA LEU A 52 0.13 12.18 3.46
C LEU A 52 1.49 12.71 3.94
N SER A 53 2.25 11.93 4.70
CA SER A 53 3.53 12.34 5.25
C SER A 53 4.55 12.47 4.11
N PRO A 54 5.13 13.66 3.88
CA PRO A 54 6.19 13.85 2.88
C PRO A 54 7.56 13.30 3.35
N ILE A 55 7.60 12.61 4.50
CA ILE A 55 8.85 12.13 5.12
C ILE A 55 9.07 10.66 4.75
N ASP A 56 9.82 10.43 3.67
CA ASP A 56 10.44 9.13 3.38
C ASP A 56 11.51 8.84 4.45
N LEU A 57 11.13 8.16 5.53
CA LEU A 57 12.05 7.73 6.61
C LEU A 57 13.06 6.65 6.15
N ILE A 58 12.95 6.14 4.91
CA ILE A 58 13.86 5.15 4.35
C ILE A 58 14.17 5.52 2.88
N PRO A 59 15.27 6.26 2.61
CA PRO A 59 15.76 6.39 1.26
C PRO A 59 16.39 5.04 0.83
N GLY A 60 15.71 4.24 0.00
CA GLY A 60 16.26 2.96 -0.46
C GLY A 60 15.49 2.25 -1.59
N PHE A 61 16.16 2.14 -2.75
CA PHE A 61 16.07 1.19 -3.89
C PHE A 61 14.72 0.62 -4.42
N ILE A 62 13.58 0.66 -3.72
CA ILE A 62 12.26 0.30 -4.27
C ILE A 62 11.18 1.28 -3.75
N PRO A 63 11.16 2.53 -4.24
CA PRO A 63 10.21 3.58 -3.80
C PRO A 63 8.73 3.17 -3.88
N VAL A 64 8.40 2.25 -4.79
CA VAL A 64 7.01 1.78 -5.01
C VAL A 64 6.48 0.90 -3.87
N LEU A 65 7.35 0.23 -3.10
CA LEU A 65 6.90 -0.65 -2.02
C LEU A 65 6.39 0.11 -0.79
N GLY A 66 7.05 1.23 -0.43
CA GLY A 66 6.62 2.07 0.69
C GLY A 66 5.22 2.65 0.45
N GLN A 67 5.01 3.24 -0.73
CA GLN A 67 3.74 3.88 -1.08
C GLN A 67 2.54 2.91 -1.10
N LEU A 68 2.76 1.64 -1.46
CA LEU A 68 1.72 0.61 -1.42
C LEU A 68 1.34 0.24 0.01
N ASP A 69 2.31 0.19 0.92
CA ASP A 69 2.06 -0.08 2.33
C ASP A 69 1.28 1.08 2.95
N ASP A 70 1.69 2.34 2.69
CA ASP A 70 1.03 3.53 3.21
C ASP A 70 -0.45 3.59 2.80
N LEU A 71 -0.73 3.29 1.52
CA LEU A 71 -2.10 3.22 1.00
C LEU A 71 -2.89 2.07 1.64
N GLY A 72 -2.25 0.92 1.83
CA GLY A 72 -2.84 -0.23 2.51
C GLY A 72 -3.22 0.10 3.96
N VAL A 73 -2.34 0.78 4.68
CA VAL A 73 -2.56 1.26 6.05
C VAL A 73 -3.72 2.26 6.09
N ALA A 74 -3.77 3.23 5.18
CA ALA A 74 -4.87 4.20 5.12
C ALA A 74 -6.23 3.52 4.89
N LEU A 75 -6.35 2.62 3.91
CA LEU A 75 -7.58 1.87 3.65
C LEU A 75 -7.95 0.94 4.82
N TRP A 76 -6.95 0.33 5.46
CA TRP A 76 -7.16 -0.52 6.63
C TRP A 76 -7.69 0.27 7.82
N THR A 77 -7.14 1.44 8.11
CA THR A 77 -7.62 2.30 9.22
C THR A 77 -9.03 2.84 8.97
N LEU A 78 -9.38 3.16 7.72
CA LEU A 78 -10.76 3.46 7.31
C LEU A 78 -11.69 2.29 7.62
N ARG A 79 -11.33 1.08 7.19
CA ARG A 79 -12.12 -0.14 7.45
C ARG A 79 -12.31 -0.37 8.95
N ARG A 80 -11.25 -0.26 9.74
CA ARG A 80 -11.30 -0.43 11.20
C ARG A 80 -12.22 0.59 11.86
N THR A 81 -12.21 1.83 11.38
CA THR A 81 -13.05 2.90 11.90
C THR A 81 -14.53 2.66 11.58
N LEU A 82 -14.83 2.24 10.34
CA LEU A 82 -16.19 1.87 9.92
C LEU A 82 -16.74 0.62 10.64
N GLN A 83 -15.87 -0.32 11.01
CA GLN A 83 -16.25 -1.49 11.82
C GLN A 83 -16.57 -1.13 13.27
N ALA A 84 -15.96 -0.06 13.79
CA ALA A 84 -16.14 0.36 15.17
C ALA A 84 -17.24 1.42 15.36
N ALA A 85 -17.74 2.01 14.26
CA ALA A 85 -18.85 2.94 14.26
C ALA A 85 -20.19 2.19 14.32
N PRO A 86 -21.27 2.83 14.84
CA PRO A 86 -22.62 2.31 14.68
C PRO A 86 -22.95 2.08 13.21
N ALA A 87 -23.68 1.01 12.88
CA ALA A 87 -23.88 0.58 11.50
C ALA A 87 -24.52 1.68 10.64
N GLU A 88 -25.53 2.35 11.16
CA GLU A 88 -26.27 3.42 10.48
C GLU A 88 -25.35 4.60 10.16
N VAL A 89 -24.41 4.91 11.06
CA VAL A 89 -23.43 5.98 10.88
C VAL A 89 -22.42 5.63 9.80
N ALA A 90 -21.92 4.38 9.84
CA ALA A 90 -20.96 3.91 8.86
C ALA A 90 -21.55 3.88 7.44
N GLU A 91 -22.76 3.35 7.28
CA GLU A 91 -23.43 3.29 5.97
C GLU A 91 -23.78 4.69 5.44
N ALA A 92 -24.23 5.61 6.32
CA ALA A 92 -24.50 6.98 5.90
C ALA A 92 -23.26 7.71 5.36
N HIS A 93 -22.11 7.56 6.02
CA HIS A 93 -20.85 8.19 5.57
C HIS A 93 -20.28 7.55 4.29
N LEU A 94 -20.44 6.23 4.16
CA LEU A 94 -20.08 5.49 2.95
C LEU A 94 -20.90 5.97 1.75
N ALA A 95 -22.24 5.99 1.89
CA ALA A 95 -23.14 6.46 0.85
C ALA A 95 -22.87 7.93 0.47
N ALA A 96 -22.68 8.82 1.45
CA ALA A 96 -22.35 10.23 1.21
C ALA A 96 -21.00 10.43 0.47
N SER A 97 -20.11 9.43 0.53
CA SER A 97 -18.82 9.44 -0.13
C SER A 97 -18.81 8.70 -1.47
N ASP A 98 -19.95 8.16 -1.91
CA ASP A 98 -20.08 7.28 -3.09
C ASP A 98 -19.17 6.04 -2.99
N LEU A 99 -19.12 5.45 -1.79
CA LEU A 99 -18.33 4.28 -1.45
C LEU A 99 -19.20 3.22 -0.77
N SER A 100 -18.75 1.97 -0.83
CA SER A 100 -19.35 0.86 -0.10
C SER A 100 -18.29 0.03 0.61
N ARG A 101 -18.71 -0.84 1.55
CA ARG A 101 -17.79 -1.78 2.20
C ARG A 101 -17.18 -2.75 1.21
N GLU A 102 -17.93 -3.18 0.19
CA GLU A 102 -17.41 -4.06 -0.86
C GLU A 102 -16.29 -3.36 -1.64
N ILE A 103 -16.49 -2.09 -2.04
CA ILE A 103 -15.48 -1.30 -2.75
C ILE A 103 -14.21 -1.16 -1.92
N LEU A 104 -14.34 -0.78 -0.64
CA LEU A 104 -13.20 -0.63 0.26
C LEU A 104 -12.42 -1.94 0.44
N ASN A 105 -13.13 -3.06 0.63
CA ASN A 105 -12.50 -4.37 0.79
C ASN A 105 -11.83 -4.86 -0.51
N ALA A 106 -12.44 -4.60 -1.65
CA ALA A 106 -11.87 -4.90 -2.95
C ALA A 106 -10.59 -4.07 -3.19
N ASP A 107 -10.61 -2.79 -2.88
CA ASP A 107 -9.46 -1.89 -3.05
C ASP A 107 -8.31 -2.24 -2.12
N LEU A 108 -8.59 -2.56 -0.85
CA LEU A 108 -7.58 -3.07 0.07
C LEU A 108 -6.95 -4.38 -0.46
N SER A 109 -7.74 -5.25 -1.06
CA SER A 109 -7.25 -6.48 -1.68
C SER A 109 -6.38 -6.21 -2.92
N ARG A 110 -6.74 -5.22 -3.75
CA ARG A 110 -5.93 -4.77 -4.91
C ARG A 110 -4.57 -4.27 -4.47
N VAL A 111 -4.52 -3.47 -3.41
CA VAL A 111 -3.27 -2.96 -2.82
C VAL A 111 -2.40 -4.11 -2.31
N ASN A 112 -2.97 -5.03 -1.53
CA ASN A 112 -2.24 -6.19 -1.00
C ASN A 112 -1.71 -7.12 -2.12
N ARG A 113 -2.49 -7.34 -3.19
CA ARG A 113 -2.02 -8.10 -4.36
C ARG A 113 -0.88 -7.39 -5.07
N SER A 114 -1.02 -6.08 -5.27
CA SER A 114 0.01 -5.24 -5.90
C SER A 114 1.33 -5.31 -5.13
N GLY A 115 1.29 -5.22 -3.80
CA GLY A 115 2.46 -5.38 -2.95
C GLY A 115 3.18 -6.71 -3.16
N ARG A 116 2.43 -7.84 -3.20
CA ARG A 116 3.02 -9.17 -3.47
C ARG A 116 3.64 -9.27 -4.86
N LEU A 117 3.06 -8.62 -5.87
CA LEU A 117 3.60 -8.59 -7.23
C LEU A 117 4.90 -7.80 -7.31
N VAL A 118 4.95 -6.60 -6.72
CA VAL A 118 6.15 -5.77 -6.66
C VAL A 118 7.26 -6.50 -5.93
N THR A 119 6.98 -7.05 -4.74
CA THR A 119 7.94 -7.82 -3.95
C THR A 119 8.50 -8.99 -4.76
N ARG A 120 7.66 -9.80 -5.41
CA ARG A 120 8.12 -10.92 -6.25
C ARG A 120 9.00 -10.47 -7.42
N ALA A 121 8.62 -9.38 -8.09
CA ALA A 121 9.42 -8.84 -9.19
C ALA A 121 10.79 -8.36 -8.70
N ALA A 122 10.81 -7.59 -7.60
CA ALA A 122 12.03 -7.09 -6.98
C ALA A 122 12.97 -8.23 -6.54
N PHE A 123 12.44 -9.25 -5.87
CA PHE A 123 13.21 -10.43 -5.46
C PHE A 123 13.77 -11.21 -6.66
N ARG A 124 13.02 -11.32 -7.76
CA ARG A 124 13.47 -12.04 -8.96
C ARG A 124 14.65 -11.32 -9.63
N THR A 125 14.54 -10.00 -9.78
CA THR A 125 15.62 -9.17 -10.32
C THR A 125 16.84 -9.19 -9.38
N GLY A 126 16.64 -8.94 -8.08
CA GLY A 126 17.71 -8.93 -7.08
C GLY A 126 18.45 -10.27 -6.98
N ARG A 127 17.73 -11.40 -6.99
CA ARG A 127 18.34 -12.74 -6.96
C ARG A 127 19.16 -13.04 -8.20
N SER A 128 18.73 -12.61 -9.39
CA SER A 128 19.49 -12.82 -10.63
C SER A 128 20.82 -12.05 -10.65
N LEU A 129 20.83 -10.82 -10.10
CA LEU A 129 22.02 -10.00 -9.97
C LEU A 129 22.98 -10.55 -8.92
N ALA A 130 22.47 -10.96 -7.74
CA ALA A 130 23.29 -11.55 -6.68
C ALA A 130 23.95 -12.87 -7.11
N VAL A 131 23.20 -13.74 -7.81
CA VAL A 131 23.73 -15.02 -8.31
C VAL A 131 24.75 -14.79 -9.44
N GLY A 132 24.49 -13.82 -10.33
CA GLY A 132 25.43 -13.44 -11.38
C GLY A 132 26.75 -12.91 -10.82
N ALA A 133 26.68 -11.94 -9.92
CA ALA A 133 27.84 -11.38 -9.23
C ALA A 133 28.62 -12.43 -8.44
N GLY A 134 27.92 -13.32 -7.70
CA GLY A 134 28.54 -14.40 -6.95
C GLY A 134 29.31 -15.39 -7.83
N ARG A 135 28.78 -15.77 -9.01
CA ARG A 135 29.50 -16.64 -9.95
C ARG A 135 30.74 -15.97 -10.54
N THR A 136 30.66 -14.67 -10.83
CA THR A 136 31.79 -13.91 -11.37
C THR A 136 32.89 -13.76 -10.32
N LEU A 137 32.53 -13.38 -9.09
CA LEU A 137 33.45 -13.30 -7.96
C LEU A 137 34.09 -14.65 -7.64
N TRP A 138 33.32 -15.75 -7.70
CA TRP A 138 33.85 -17.09 -7.49
C TRP A 138 34.83 -17.51 -8.61
N ARG A 139 34.57 -17.15 -9.87
CA ARG A 139 35.50 -17.40 -10.98
C ARG A 139 36.82 -16.63 -10.84
N LEU A 140 36.75 -15.37 -10.42
CA LEU A 140 37.93 -14.54 -10.18
C LEU A 140 38.72 -15.04 -8.96
N GLY A 141 38.05 -15.38 -7.86
CA GLY A 141 38.68 -15.93 -6.67
C GLY A 141 39.38 -17.28 -6.93
N ARG A 142 38.79 -18.13 -7.77
CA ARG A 142 39.40 -19.42 -8.14
C ARG A 142 40.68 -19.27 -8.98
N GLN A 143 40.83 -18.20 -9.75
CA GLN A 143 42.06 -17.94 -10.52
C GLN A 143 43.21 -17.40 -9.66
N VAL A 144 42.90 -16.73 -8.55
CA VAL A 144 43.90 -16.20 -7.61
C VAL A 144 44.42 -17.28 -6.66
N LEU A 145 43.57 -18.25 -6.28
CA LEU A 145 43.92 -19.34 -5.36
C LEU A 145 44.74 -20.48 -5.98
N ASN A 146 44.96 -20.48 -7.29
CA ASN A 146 45.64 -21.56 -8.02
C ASN A 146 46.98 -21.12 -8.63
N ARG A 147 47.64 -20.11 -8.02
CA ARG A 147 48.99 -19.65 -8.33
C ARG A 147 49.93 -19.87 -7.15
#